data_AF-A0A4V6IBM0-F1
#
_entry.id   AF-A0A4V6IBM0-F1
#
_cell.length_a   1.000
_cell.length_b   1.000
_cell.length_c   1.000
_cell.angle_alpha   90.00
_cell.angle_beta   90.00
_cell.angle_gamma   90.00
#
_symmetry.space_group_name_H-M   'P 1'
#
loop_
_entity.id
_entity.type
_entity.pdbx_description
1 polymer ?
#
loop_
_entity_poly.entity_id
_entity_poly.type
_entity_poly.pdbx_seq_one_letter_code
_entity_poly.pdbx_strand_id
1 'polypeptide(L)'
;MYFEVDPNDPSKFVYLPEEQMESLYWEKADDYPNDLAELYLGFHDFTRIEFLVFRDRLSAAIFLWRSANSAADRALESLGHRKRTADRAAPPPNDPAWNLWYQVDHENDLDENIYTVEQARTIACGAAAMTAVAALEAFIDDLAPPNSSRRGGLHIKMSRLLNRIAPPPDIRSDIEAEVTKVRDRRNDYAHALTGSPWPRPTTPNRPARPHTVFDAETLEDTLYTVGEIAVWLEGQLLNTETNPD
;
A
#
# COMPACT_ATOMS: atom_id res chain seq x y z
N MET A 1 -3.36 17.22 16.90
CA MET A 1 -2.99 18.66 17.02
C MET A 1 -1.57 18.70 17.58
N TYR A 2 -0.60 19.13 16.79
CA TYR A 2 0.83 19.08 17.15
C TYR A 2 1.30 20.43 17.68
N PHE A 3 2.07 20.38 18.77
CA PHE A 3 2.59 21.56 19.43
C PHE A 3 4.09 21.41 19.66
N GLU A 4 4.82 22.51 19.55
CA GLU A 4 6.19 22.60 20.04
C GLU A 4 6.26 23.47 21.28
N VAL A 5 7.24 23.19 22.13
CA VAL A 5 7.53 24.02 23.29
C VAL A 5 8.16 25.33 22.81
N ASP A 6 7.62 26.48 23.22
CA ASP A 6 8.17 27.79 22.83
C ASP A 6 9.64 27.86 23.25
N PRO A 7 10.58 28.06 22.32
CA PRO A 7 12.01 28.11 22.65
C PRO A 7 12.35 29.27 23.60
N ASN A 8 11.48 30.27 23.73
CA ASN A 8 11.63 31.40 24.65
C ASN A 8 10.82 31.26 25.94
N ASP A 9 9.87 30.32 26.01
CA ASP A 9 9.05 30.04 27.19
C ASP A 9 8.65 28.56 27.26
N PRO A 10 9.43 27.72 27.96
CA PRO A 10 9.21 26.28 28.01
C PRO A 10 7.85 25.85 28.59
N SER A 11 7.10 26.79 29.19
CA SER A 11 5.77 26.56 29.73
C SER A 11 4.65 26.73 28.70
N LYS A 12 4.97 27.22 27.50
CA LYS A 12 4.02 27.48 26.42
C LYS A 12 4.21 26.52 25.26
N PHE A 13 3.08 26.15 24.68
CA PHE A 13 3.00 25.36 23.46
C PHE A 13 2.66 26.30 22.30
N VAL A 14 3.53 26.35 21.30
CA VAL A 14 3.33 27.09 20.06
C VAL A 14 2.71 26.16 19.03
N TYR A 15 1.72 26.67 18.33
CA TYR A 15 1.10 25.97 17.22
C TYR A 15 2.09 25.90 16.06
N LEU A 16 2.34 24.69 15.57
CA LEU A 16 3.19 24.51 14.40
C LEU A 16 2.44 24.98 13.14
N PRO A 17 3.10 25.69 12.21
CA PRO A 17 2.56 25.93 10.87
C PRO A 17 2.15 24.61 10.19
N GLU A 18 1.13 24.64 9.34
CA GLU A 18 0.55 23.45 8.71
C GLU A 18 1.58 22.55 8.01
N GLU A 19 2.50 23.13 7.23
CA GLU A 19 3.57 22.40 6.56
C GLU A 19 4.56 21.75 7.55
N GLN A 20 4.83 22.38 8.70
CA GLN A 20 5.72 21.83 9.72
C GLN A 20 5.01 20.76 10.56
N MET A 21 3.71 20.93 10.81
CA MET A 21 2.90 19.86 11.38
C MET A 21 2.90 18.66 10.45
N GLU A 22 2.66 18.83 9.16
CA GLU A 22 2.64 17.75 8.18
C GLU A 22 4.01 17.05 8.08
N SER A 23 5.10 17.81 8.08
CA SER A 23 6.45 17.24 8.03
C SER A 23 6.82 16.48 9.31
N LEU A 24 6.60 17.07 10.50
CA LEU A 24 6.85 16.43 11.80
C LEU A 24 5.92 15.22 12.03
N TYR A 25 4.72 15.29 11.45
CA TYR A 25 3.73 14.22 11.47
C TYR A 25 4.17 13.02 10.65
N TRP A 26 4.65 13.25 9.42
CA TRP A 26 5.21 12.19 8.59
C TRP A 26 6.53 11.63 9.11
N GLU A 27 7.30 12.44 9.82
CA GLU A 27 8.54 12.00 10.50
C GLU A 27 8.26 11.01 11.64
N LYS A 28 7.17 11.21 12.38
CA LYS A 28 6.78 10.37 13.53
C LYS A 28 5.73 9.31 13.20
N ALA A 29 5.20 9.29 11.98
CA ALA A 29 4.14 8.38 11.56
C ALA A 29 4.54 6.90 11.74
N ASP A 30 5.81 6.58 11.58
CA ASP A 30 6.33 5.22 11.73
C ASP A 30 6.55 4.80 13.20
N ASP A 31 6.52 5.75 14.15
CA ASP A 31 6.58 5.47 15.60
C ASP A 31 5.24 4.95 16.15
N TYR A 32 4.14 5.24 15.44
CA TYR A 32 2.77 4.85 15.79
C TYR A 32 2.12 4.10 14.61
N PRO A 33 2.61 2.90 14.26
CA PRO A 33 2.20 2.20 13.06
C PRO A 33 0.73 1.77 13.05
N ASN A 34 0.04 1.78 14.19
CA ASN A 34 -1.39 1.45 14.28
C ASN A 34 -2.31 2.59 13.87
N ASP A 35 -1.79 3.83 13.85
CA ASP A 35 -2.58 5.00 13.52
C ASP A 35 -2.48 5.33 12.02
N LEU A 36 -1.57 4.70 11.27
CA LEU A 36 -1.28 5.06 9.88
C LEU A 36 -2.50 5.06 8.95
N ALA A 37 -3.44 4.12 9.07
CA ALA A 37 -4.66 4.15 8.24
C ALA A 37 -5.60 5.29 8.62
N GLU A 38 -5.62 5.68 9.90
CA GLU A 38 -6.30 6.91 10.32
C GLU A 38 -5.67 8.13 9.64
N LEU A 39 -4.33 8.20 9.62
CA LEU A 39 -3.61 9.34 9.04
C LEU A 39 -3.71 9.39 7.51
N TYR A 40 -3.66 8.24 6.83
CA TYR A 40 -3.62 8.15 5.37
C TYR A 40 -4.99 8.20 4.72
N LEU A 41 -6.03 7.69 5.39
CA LEU A 41 -7.36 7.47 4.80
C LEU A 41 -8.47 8.18 5.56
N GLY A 42 -8.15 8.93 6.62
CA GLY A 42 -9.10 9.75 7.37
C GLY A 42 -10.06 8.95 8.25
N PHE A 43 -9.64 7.78 8.77
CA PHE A 43 -10.48 6.88 9.58
C PHE A 43 -10.64 7.34 11.05
N HIS A 44 -10.99 8.61 11.27
CA HIS A 44 -11.06 9.23 12.60
C HIS A 44 -12.33 8.86 13.40
N ASP A 45 -13.42 8.51 12.71
CA ASP A 45 -14.75 8.40 13.34
C ASP A 45 -15.23 6.94 13.53
N PHE A 46 -14.35 5.97 13.33
CA PHE A 46 -14.69 4.55 13.45
C PHE A 46 -14.83 4.12 14.91
N THR A 47 -16.00 3.62 15.29
CA THR A 47 -16.29 3.22 16.69
C THR A 47 -16.57 1.73 16.87
N ARG A 48 -16.82 0.99 15.77
CA ARG A 48 -17.14 -0.43 15.81
C ARG A 48 -15.86 -1.27 15.85
N ILE A 49 -15.86 -2.34 16.63
CA ILE A 49 -14.64 -3.13 16.88
C ILE A 49 -14.08 -3.76 15.60
N GLU A 50 -14.95 -4.19 14.68
CA GLU A 50 -14.56 -4.75 13.38
C GLU A 50 -13.81 -3.72 12.53
N PHE A 51 -14.22 -2.45 12.61
CA PHE A 51 -13.58 -1.33 11.91
C PHE A 51 -12.24 -0.95 12.53
N LEU A 52 -12.16 -0.93 13.86
CA LEU A 52 -10.89 -0.71 14.56
C LEU A 52 -9.86 -1.79 14.20
N VAL A 53 -10.27 -3.06 14.19
CA VAL A 53 -9.40 -4.17 13.79
C VAL A 53 -9.02 -4.09 12.31
N PHE A 54 -9.94 -3.69 11.43
CA PHE A 54 -9.64 -3.44 10.01
C PHE A 54 -8.63 -2.31 9.83
N ARG A 55 -8.80 -1.20 10.54
CA ARG A 55 -7.90 -0.05 10.54
C ARG A 55 -6.49 -0.47 10.95
N ASP A 56 -6.34 -1.27 12.00
CA ASP A 56 -5.02 -1.77 12.43
C ASP A 56 -4.36 -2.62 11.33
N ARG A 57 -5.13 -3.52 10.69
CA ARG A 57 -4.62 -4.35 9.58
C ARG A 57 -4.20 -3.52 8.36
N LEU A 58 -4.95 -2.47 8.05
CA LEU A 58 -4.63 -1.58 6.93
C LEU A 58 -3.42 -0.69 7.27
N SER A 59 -3.29 -0.27 8.51
CA SER A 59 -2.14 0.48 9.01
C SER A 59 -0.85 -0.34 8.91
N ALA A 60 -0.92 -1.65 9.19
CA ALA A 60 0.20 -2.57 8.96
C ALA A 60 0.61 -2.67 7.48
N ALA A 61 -0.34 -2.63 6.54
CA ALA A 61 -0.04 -2.61 5.10
C ALA A 61 0.69 -1.32 4.69
N ILE A 62 0.24 -0.18 5.21
CA ILE A 62 0.87 1.14 4.98
C ILE A 62 2.27 1.17 5.58
N PHE A 63 2.43 0.68 6.82
CA PHE A 63 3.73 0.60 7.49
C PHE A 63 4.73 -0.23 6.71
N LEU A 64 4.32 -1.39 6.19
CA LEU A 64 5.17 -2.26 5.38
C LEU A 64 5.72 -1.52 4.16
N TRP A 65 4.85 -0.83 3.43
CA TRP A 65 5.23 -0.05 2.26
C TRP A 65 6.19 1.09 2.62
N ARG A 66 5.85 1.91 3.62
CA ARG A 66 6.69 3.03 4.06
C ARG A 66 8.08 2.57 4.50
N SER A 67 8.13 1.52 5.31
CA SER A 67 9.37 0.94 5.79
C SER A 67 10.24 0.43 4.64
N ALA A 68 9.65 -0.27 3.67
CA ALA A 68 10.36 -0.78 2.51
C ALA A 68 10.85 0.35 1.60
N ASN A 69 10.03 1.39 1.37
CA ASN A 69 10.42 2.55 0.59
C ASN A 69 11.59 3.30 1.22
N SER A 70 11.50 3.60 2.52
CA SER A 70 12.57 4.26 3.27
C SER A 70 13.88 3.46 3.24
N ALA A 71 13.79 2.13 3.40
CA ALA A 71 14.95 1.24 3.27
C ALA A 71 15.55 1.27 1.86
N ALA A 72 14.70 1.23 0.83
CA ALA A 72 15.13 1.30 -0.56
C ALA A 72 15.75 2.67 -0.90
N ASP A 73 15.19 3.78 -0.42
CA ASP A 73 15.75 5.13 -0.65
C ASP A 73 17.15 5.25 -0.05
N ARG A 74 17.34 4.80 1.20
CA ARG A 74 18.67 4.79 1.83
C ARG A 74 19.67 3.91 1.07
N ALA A 75 19.23 2.76 0.58
CA ALA A 75 20.07 1.85 -0.20
C ALA A 75 20.45 2.48 -1.56
N LEU A 76 19.48 3.05 -2.29
CA LEU A 76 19.72 3.72 -3.57
C LEU A 76 20.61 4.96 -3.40
N GLU A 77 20.42 5.75 -2.35
CA GLU A 77 21.28 6.89 -2.04
C GLU A 77 22.73 6.46 -1.79
N SER A 78 22.91 5.40 -0.98
CA SER A 78 24.22 4.82 -0.69
C SER A 78 24.91 4.29 -1.96
N LEU A 79 24.18 3.53 -2.79
CA LEU A 79 24.68 3.01 -4.07
C LEU A 79 25.01 4.14 -5.04
N GLY A 80 24.15 5.16 -5.13
CA GLY A 80 24.39 6.36 -5.95
C GLY A 80 25.60 7.17 -5.47
N HIS A 81 25.84 7.26 -4.15
CA HIS A 81 27.06 7.85 -3.61
C HIS A 81 28.31 7.04 -3.97
N ARG A 82 28.26 5.71 -3.85
CA ARG A 82 29.35 4.81 -4.28
C ARG A 82 29.66 4.98 -5.76
N LYS A 83 28.64 4.99 -6.63
CA LYS A 83 28.77 5.19 -8.08
C LYS A 83 29.47 6.52 -8.40
N ARG A 84 28.98 7.63 -7.84
CA ARG A 84 29.61 8.96 -7.99
C ARG A 84 31.04 9.03 -7.47
N THR A 85 31.39 8.24 -6.44
CA THR A 85 32.74 8.22 -5.87
C THR A 85 33.68 7.40 -6.74
N ALA A 86 33.20 6.27 -7.27
CA ALA A 86 33.91 5.46 -8.25
C ALA A 86 34.20 6.28 -9.52
N ASP A 87 33.19 6.97 -10.07
CA ASP A 87 33.32 7.80 -11.28
C ASP A 87 34.34 8.94 -11.13
N ARG A 88 34.59 9.39 -9.90
CA ARG A 88 35.59 10.43 -9.59
C ARG A 88 37.00 9.87 -9.38
N ALA A 89 37.14 8.57 -9.14
CA ALA A 89 38.44 7.93 -9.02
C ALA A 89 39.01 7.77 -10.44
N ALA A 90 39.85 8.72 -10.87
CA ALA A 90 40.52 8.61 -12.16
C ALA A 90 41.35 7.31 -12.20
N PRO A 91 41.18 6.45 -13.21
CA PRO A 91 41.98 5.25 -13.33
C PRO A 91 43.46 5.63 -13.49
N PRO A 92 44.40 4.83 -12.95
CA PRO A 92 45.82 5.00 -13.26
C PRO A 92 45.99 4.93 -14.79
N PRO A 93 46.68 5.89 -15.43
CA PRO A 93 46.66 6.04 -16.88
C PRO A 93 47.26 4.85 -17.66
N ASN A 94 47.86 3.86 -17.00
CA ASN A 94 48.56 2.74 -17.63
C ASN A 94 48.34 1.38 -16.94
N ASP A 95 47.20 1.15 -16.30
CA ASP A 95 46.89 -0.18 -15.72
C ASP A 95 45.68 -0.84 -16.43
N PRO A 96 45.93 -1.72 -17.42
CA PRO A 96 44.88 -2.47 -18.11
C PRO A 96 44.08 -3.39 -17.18
N ALA A 97 44.68 -3.88 -16.09
CA ALA A 97 44.01 -4.73 -15.12
C ALA A 97 43.03 -3.91 -14.27
N TRP A 98 43.39 -2.67 -13.94
CA TRP A 98 42.49 -1.72 -13.28
C TRP A 98 41.25 -1.40 -14.12
N ASN A 99 41.45 -1.10 -15.41
CA ASN A 99 40.33 -0.77 -16.31
C ASN A 99 39.39 -1.97 -16.53
N LEU A 100 39.94 -3.19 -16.60
CA LEU A 100 39.14 -4.41 -16.74
C LEU A 100 38.34 -4.72 -15.46
N TRP A 101 38.96 -4.59 -14.28
CA TRP A 101 38.30 -4.79 -12.99
C TRP A 101 37.21 -3.73 -12.72
N TYR A 102 37.48 -2.46 -13.03
CA TYR A 102 36.54 -1.36 -12.84
C TYR A 102 35.27 -1.52 -13.70
N GLN A 103 35.42 -1.83 -14.99
CA GLN A 103 34.28 -1.97 -15.91
C GLN A 103 33.48 -3.26 -15.70
N VAL A 104 34.14 -4.39 -15.39
CA VAL A 104 33.45 -5.68 -15.33
C VAL A 104 32.86 -5.96 -13.95
N ASP A 105 33.60 -5.69 -12.88
CA ASP A 105 33.20 -6.10 -11.53
C ASP A 105 32.56 -4.96 -10.72
N HIS A 106 32.82 -3.69 -11.05
CA HIS A 106 32.32 -2.56 -10.26
C HIS A 106 31.06 -1.92 -10.84
N GLU A 107 31.05 -1.58 -12.14
CA GLU A 107 29.87 -0.96 -12.77
C GLU A 107 28.70 -1.95 -12.89
N ASN A 108 28.95 -3.18 -13.36
CA ASN A 108 27.90 -4.18 -13.49
C ASN A 108 27.31 -4.59 -12.13
N ASP A 109 28.16 -4.76 -11.10
CA ASP A 109 27.69 -5.07 -9.73
C ASP A 109 26.87 -3.91 -9.16
N LEU A 110 27.30 -2.65 -9.33
CA LEU A 110 26.54 -1.49 -8.85
C LEU A 110 25.19 -1.35 -9.55
N ASP A 111 25.14 -1.53 -10.88
CA ASP A 111 23.89 -1.45 -11.64
C ASP A 111 22.95 -2.62 -11.32
N GLU A 112 23.48 -3.84 -11.14
CA GLU A 112 22.71 -5.00 -10.69
C GLU A 112 22.15 -4.80 -9.27
N ASN A 113 22.94 -4.21 -8.35
CA ASN A 113 22.48 -3.89 -7.01
C ASN A 113 21.39 -2.81 -7.01
N ILE A 114 21.53 -1.75 -7.83
CA ILE A 114 20.50 -0.72 -7.99
C ILE A 114 19.20 -1.37 -8.49
N TYR A 115 19.30 -2.17 -9.55
CA TYR A 115 18.16 -2.88 -10.13
C TYR A 115 17.48 -3.80 -9.11
N THR A 116 18.27 -4.51 -8.29
CA THR A 116 17.75 -5.39 -7.23
C THR A 116 16.98 -4.61 -6.17
N VAL A 117 17.46 -3.43 -5.76
CA VAL A 117 16.77 -2.57 -4.80
C VAL A 117 15.46 -2.03 -5.39
N GLU A 118 15.45 -1.64 -6.67
CA GLU A 118 14.23 -1.21 -7.38
C GLU A 118 13.20 -2.34 -7.48
N GLN A 119 13.63 -3.56 -7.82
CA GLN A 119 12.73 -4.73 -7.80
C GLN A 119 12.17 -5.02 -6.41
N ALA A 120 13.00 -4.95 -5.37
CA ALA A 120 12.57 -5.15 -3.99
C ALA A 120 11.50 -4.13 -3.58
N ARG A 121 11.63 -2.87 -4.02
CA ARG A 121 10.61 -1.83 -3.84
C ARG A 121 9.29 -2.21 -4.51
N THR A 122 9.31 -2.63 -5.78
CA THR A 122 8.11 -3.08 -6.49
C THR A 122 7.42 -4.27 -5.80
N ILE A 123 8.21 -5.25 -5.32
CA ILE A 123 7.70 -6.38 -4.55
C ILE A 123 7.04 -5.91 -3.25
N ALA A 124 7.65 -4.96 -2.54
CA ALA A 124 7.07 -4.41 -1.33
C ALA A 124 5.75 -3.68 -1.58
N CYS A 125 5.65 -2.88 -2.65
CA CYS A 125 4.39 -2.24 -3.06
C CYS A 125 3.29 -3.29 -3.31
N GLY A 126 3.61 -4.33 -4.08
CA GLY A 126 2.65 -5.40 -4.34
C GLY A 126 2.27 -6.16 -3.06
N ALA A 127 3.21 -6.46 -2.17
CA ALA A 127 2.94 -7.11 -0.90
C ALA A 127 2.04 -6.26 0.02
N ALA A 128 2.25 -4.94 0.07
CA ALA A 128 1.39 -4.01 0.80
C ALA A 128 -0.03 -3.99 0.21
N ALA A 129 -0.16 -3.92 -1.12
CA ALA A 129 -1.46 -3.97 -1.80
C ALA A 129 -2.22 -5.28 -1.48
N MET A 130 -1.53 -6.42 -1.51
CA MET A 130 -2.10 -7.71 -1.14
C MET A 130 -2.56 -7.75 0.31
N THR A 131 -1.79 -7.14 1.22
CA THR A 131 -2.11 -7.05 2.65
C THR A 131 -3.37 -6.21 2.86
N ALA A 132 -3.50 -5.08 2.16
CA ALA A 132 -4.72 -4.26 2.18
C ALA A 132 -5.96 -5.01 1.67
N VAL A 133 -5.82 -5.76 0.57
CA VAL A 133 -6.92 -6.59 0.04
C VAL A 133 -7.28 -7.72 1.01
N ALA A 134 -6.30 -8.35 1.66
CA ALA A 134 -6.53 -9.36 2.68
C ALA A 134 -7.21 -8.77 3.93
N ALA A 135 -6.86 -7.54 4.32
CA ALA A 135 -7.52 -6.81 5.40
C ALA A 135 -9.00 -6.58 5.08
N LEU A 136 -9.32 -6.18 3.84
CA LEU A 136 -10.70 -6.03 3.38
C LEU A 136 -11.47 -7.36 3.36
N GLU A 137 -10.85 -8.44 2.88
CA GLU A 137 -11.48 -9.77 2.90
C GLU A 137 -11.79 -10.24 4.33
N ALA A 138 -10.87 -10.02 5.27
CA ALA A 138 -11.06 -10.35 6.68
C ALA A 138 -12.13 -9.46 7.32
N PHE A 139 -12.14 -8.18 6.99
CA PHE A 139 -13.15 -7.24 7.46
C PHE A 139 -14.56 -7.65 7.01
N ILE A 140 -14.73 -8.06 5.74
CA ILE A 140 -16.01 -8.59 5.25
C ILE A 140 -16.42 -9.87 5.99
N ASP A 141 -15.47 -10.74 6.35
CA ASP A 141 -15.76 -11.93 7.16
C ASP A 141 -16.19 -11.57 8.60
N ASP A 142 -15.58 -10.53 9.19
CA ASP A 142 -15.91 -10.03 10.52
C ASP A 142 -17.32 -9.41 10.54
N LEU A 143 -17.76 -8.79 9.44
CA LEU A 143 -19.14 -8.29 9.26
C LEU A 143 -20.19 -9.38 8.96
N ALA A 144 -19.74 -10.56 8.56
CA ALA A 144 -20.61 -11.64 8.15
C ALA A 144 -21.24 -12.35 9.37
N PRO A 145 -22.49 -12.87 9.27
CA PRO A 145 -23.12 -13.57 10.38
C PRO A 145 -22.28 -14.77 10.84
N PRO A 146 -22.32 -15.16 12.14
CA PRO A 146 -21.50 -16.25 12.68
C PRO A 146 -21.61 -17.58 11.94
N ASN A 147 -22.77 -17.85 11.32
CA ASN A 147 -23.07 -19.08 10.59
C ASN A 147 -22.91 -18.97 9.06
N SER A 148 -22.41 -17.84 8.57
CA SER A 148 -22.20 -17.66 7.14
C SER A 148 -20.96 -18.41 6.65
N SER A 149 -21.02 -18.91 5.42
CA SER A 149 -19.86 -19.53 4.79
C SER A 149 -18.78 -18.46 4.57
N ARG A 150 -17.65 -18.60 5.29
CA ARG A 150 -16.44 -17.78 5.09
C ARG A 150 -15.60 -18.22 3.89
N ARG A 151 -16.04 -19.27 3.17
CA ARG A 151 -15.33 -19.79 1.99
C ARG A 151 -15.65 -18.95 0.75
N GLY A 152 -14.60 -18.59 0.00
CA GLY A 152 -14.67 -17.85 -1.27
C GLY A 152 -13.68 -16.68 -1.28
N GLY A 153 -13.32 -16.19 -2.46
CA GLY A 153 -12.50 -14.97 -2.58
C GLY A 153 -13.32 -13.69 -2.39
N LEU A 154 -12.65 -12.54 -2.33
CA LEU A 154 -13.24 -11.21 -2.11
C LEU A 154 -14.58 -10.98 -2.81
N HIS A 155 -14.65 -11.19 -4.12
CA HIS A 155 -15.88 -10.96 -4.89
C HIS A 155 -17.06 -11.78 -4.37
N ILE A 156 -16.85 -13.06 -4.02
CA ILE A 156 -17.93 -13.92 -3.52
C ILE A 156 -18.39 -13.43 -2.14
N LYS A 157 -17.44 -13.08 -1.27
CA LYS A 157 -17.73 -12.55 0.06
C LYS A 157 -18.50 -11.22 -0.03
N MET A 158 -18.04 -10.30 -0.88
CA MET A 158 -18.71 -9.03 -1.11
C MET A 158 -20.12 -9.22 -1.68
N SER A 159 -20.31 -10.03 -2.72
CA SER A 159 -21.65 -10.24 -3.30
C SER A 159 -22.64 -10.79 -2.27
N ARG A 160 -22.21 -11.64 -1.35
CA ARG A 160 -23.06 -12.12 -0.24
C ARG A 160 -23.43 -10.99 0.71
N LEU A 161 -22.47 -10.15 1.07
CA LEU A 161 -22.70 -9.00 1.95
C LEU A 161 -23.64 -7.98 1.30
N LEU A 162 -23.41 -7.64 0.02
CA LEU A 162 -24.27 -6.73 -0.75
C LEU A 162 -25.69 -7.27 -0.91
N ASN A 163 -25.88 -8.58 -1.08
CA ASN A 163 -27.22 -9.18 -1.10
C ASN A 163 -27.94 -9.06 0.25
N ARG A 164 -27.20 -8.99 1.37
CA ARG A 164 -27.78 -8.78 2.71
C ARG A 164 -28.14 -7.32 2.95
N ILE A 165 -27.23 -6.41 2.61
CA ILE A 165 -27.43 -4.96 2.75
C ILE A 165 -28.52 -4.47 1.78
N ALA A 166 -28.64 -5.11 0.62
CA ALA A 166 -29.56 -4.75 -0.46
C ALA A 166 -29.48 -3.27 -0.87
N PRO A 167 -28.29 -2.73 -1.19
CA PRO A 167 -28.16 -1.33 -1.58
C PRO A 167 -28.80 -1.06 -2.94
N PRO A 168 -29.06 0.22 -3.27
CA PRO A 168 -29.50 0.64 -4.59
C PRO A 168 -28.63 0.06 -5.73
N PRO A 169 -29.23 -0.27 -6.90
CA PRO A 169 -28.51 -0.97 -7.98
C PRO A 169 -27.28 -0.24 -8.53
N ASP A 170 -27.31 1.09 -8.56
CA ASP A 170 -26.21 1.97 -8.93
C ASP A 170 -25.04 1.84 -7.94
N ILE A 171 -25.32 2.03 -6.65
CA ILE A 171 -24.32 1.89 -5.58
C ILE A 171 -23.73 0.48 -5.57
N ARG A 172 -24.58 -0.54 -5.75
CA ARG A 172 -24.14 -1.94 -5.85
C ARG A 172 -23.13 -2.12 -6.99
N SER A 173 -23.45 -1.58 -8.16
CA SER A 173 -22.59 -1.69 -9.35
C SER A 173 -21.24 -1.03 -9.11
N ASP A 174 -21.23 0.14 -8.47
CA ASP A 174 -19.98 0.88 -8.18
C ASP A 174 -19.08 0.08 -7.23
N ILE A 175 -19.63 -0.50 -6.16
CA ILE A 175 -18.86 -1.33 -5.21
C ILE A 175 -18.37 -2.62 -5.87
N GLU A 176 -19.20 -3.26 -6.70
CA GLU A 176 -18.79 -4.45 -7.45
C GLU A 176 -17.65 -4.14 -8.45
N ALA A 177 -17.62 -2.92 -9.01
CA ALA A 177 -16.53 -2.44 -9.85
C ALA A 177 -15.24 -2.21 -9.04
N GLU A 178 -15.31 -1.54 -7.91
CA GLU A 178 -14.17 -1.31 -7.00
C GLU A 178 -13.60 -2.64 -6.45
N VAL A 179 -14.47 -3.57 -6.04
CA VAL A 179 -14.05 -4.92 -5.63
C VAL A 179 -13.41 -5.69 -6.78
N THR A 180 -13.93 -5.54 -8.00
CA THR A 180 -13.34 -6.14 -9.20
C THR A 180 -11.94 -5.57 -9.46
N LYS A 181 -11.77 -4.25 -9.34
CA LYS A 181 -10.49 -3.55 -9.50
C LYS A 181 -9.41 -4.12 -8.56
N VAL A 182 -9.68 -4.18 -7.26
CA VAL A 182 -8.69 -4.69 -6.29
C VAL A 182 -8.46 -6.20 -6.40
N ARG A 183 -9.48 -6.99 -6.75
CA ARG A 183 -9.33 -8.43 -7.05
C ARG A 183 -8.39 -8.63 -8.23
N ASP A 184 -8.57 -7.85 -9.29
CA ASP A 184 -7.80 -8.01 -10.50
C ASP A 184 -6.32 -7.65 -10.24
N ARG A 185 -6.04 -6.58 -9.48
CA ARG A 185 -4.69 -6.26 -9.01
C ARG A 185 -4.04 -7.37 -8.20
N ARG A 186 -4.78 -7.92 -7.23
CA ARG A 186 -4.33 -9.05 -6.41
C ARG A 186 -3.91 -10.24 -7.28
N ASN A 187 -4.71 -10.55 -8.30
CA ASN A 187 -4.42 -11.64 -9.22
C ASN A 187 -3.25 -11.30 -10.15
N ASP A 188 -3.14 -10.06 -10.64
CA ASP A 188 -2.00 -9.59 -11.45
C ASP A 188 -0.67 -9.73 -10.69
N TYR A 189 -0.67 -9.42 -9.39
CA TYR A 189 0.51 -9.56 -8.55
C TYR A 189 0.93 -11.02 -8.37
N ALA A 190 -0.03 -11.91 -8.12
CA ALA A 190 0.23 -13.34 -8.00
C ALA A 190 0.83 -13.93 -9.29
N HIS A 191 0.38 -13.46 -10.46
CA HIS A 191 0.96 -13.85 -11.74
C HIS A 191 2.37 -13.30 -11.94
N ALA A 192 2.62 -12.04 -11.56
CA ALA A 192 3.93 -11.41 -11.63
C ALA A 192 4.96 -12.17 -10.76
N LEU A 193 4.60 -12.52 -9.52
CA LEU A 193 5.50 -13.25 -8.61
C LEU A 193 5.83 -14.67 -9.05
N THR A 194 4.89 -15.36 -9.69
CA THR A 194 5.08 -16.76 -10.09
C THR A 194 5.76 -16.91 -11.45
N GLY A 195 6.11 -15.80 -12.11
CA GLY A 195 6.65 -15.81 -13.48
C GLY A 195 5.70 -16.49 -14.46
N SER A 196 4.41 -16.58 -14.12
CA SER A 196 3.42 -17.38 -14.83
C SER A 196 3.22 -16.81 -16.23
N PRO A 197 3.59 -17.53 -17.31
CA PRO A 197 3.35 -17.09 -18.68
C PRO A 197 1.88 -17.28 -19.08
N TRP A 198 1.02 -17.82 -18.20
CA TRP A 198 -0.39 -18.04 -18.50
C TRP A 198 -1.01 -16.70 -18.90
N PRO A 199 -1.35 -16.50 -20.20
CA PRO A 199 -2.22 -15.41 -20.54
C PRO A 199 -3.47 -15.67 -19.71
N ARG A 200 -3.94 -14.65 -18.96
CA ARG A 200 -5.31 -14.67 -18.44
C ARG A 200 -6.16 -15.17 -19.60
N PRO A 201 -6.98 -16.24 -19.44
CA PRO A 201 -7.77 -16.75 -20.55
C PRO A 201 -8.51 -15.56 -21.13
N THR A 202 -8.06 -15.10 -22.29
CA THR A 202 -8.70 -14.06 -23.06
C THR A 202 -10.01 -14.72 -23.44
N THR A 203 -11.07 -14.41 -22.69
CA THR A 203 -12.40 -14.55 -23.25
C THR A 203 -12.33 -13.87 -24.63
N PRO A 204 -12.82 -14.49 -25.71
CA PRO A 204 -12.56 -14.06 -27.08
C PRO A 204 -12.88 -12.58 -27.40
N ASN A 205 -13.55 -11.88 -26.48
CA ASN A 205 -13.98 -10.49 -26.60
C ASN A 205 -13.37 -9.52 -25.54
N ARG A 206 -12.32 -9.90 -24.80
CA ARG A 206 -11.66 -8.97 -23.84
C ARG A 206 -10.26 -8.63 -24.31
N PRO A 207 -9.91 -7.34 -24.53
CA PRO A 207 -8.55 -6.94 -24.85
C PRO A 207 -7.60 -7.38 -23.74
N ALA A 208 -6.37 -7.74 -24.11
CA ALA A 208 -5.30 -7.98 -23.15
C ALA A 208 -5.20 -6.76 -22.23
N ARG A 209 -5.48 -6.94 -20.94
CA ARG A 209 -5.33 -5.84 -19.98
C ARG A 209 -3.83 -5.60 -19.79
N PRO A 210 -3.38 -4.34 -19.75
CA PRO A 210 -2.01 -4.04 -19.42
C PRO A 210 -1.66 -4.67 -18.06
N HIS A 211 -0.47 -5.27 -17.96
CA HIS A 211 0.03 -5.77 -16.70
C HIS A 211 0.08 -4.61 -15.71
N THR A 212 -0.49 -4.81 -14.52
CA THR A 212 -0.40 -3.83 -13.44
C THR A 212 1.06 -3.68 -13.04
N VAL A 213 1.58 -2.45 -13.11
CA VAL A 213 2.86 -2.09 -12.51
C VAL A 213 2.62 -1.90 -11.02
N PHE A 214 3.37 -2.60 -10.16
CA PHE A 214 3.23 -2.46 -8.70
C PHE A 214 4.12 -1.32 -8.21
N ASP A 215 3.74 -0.10 -8.56
CA ASP A 215 4.36 1.15 -8.13
C ASP A 215 3.58 1.79 -6.97
N ALA A 216 4.08 2.95 -6.51
CA ALA A 216 3.46 3.71 -5.42
C ALA A 216 2.05 4.17 -5.78
N GLU A 217 1.83 4.66 -7.01
CA GLU A 217 0.52 5.13 -7.48
C GLU A 217 -0.53 4.01 -7.44
N THR A 218 -0.18 2.83 -7.94
CA THR A 218 -1.08 1.67 -7.91
C THR A 218 -1.39 1.22 -6.49
N LEU A 219 -0.41 1.28 -5.58
CA LEU A 219 -0.62 0.98 -4.17
C LEU A 219 -1.56 1.99 -3.53
N GLU A 220 -1.30 3.29 -3.68
CA GLU A 220 -2.13 4.36 -3.12
C GLU A 220 -3.57 4.21 -3.58
N ASP A 221 -3.81 4.06 -4.87
CA ASP A 221 -5.16 3.86 -5.39
C ASP A 221 -5.79 2.53 -4.90
N THR A 222 -4.99 1.51 -4.58
CA THR A 222 -5.51 0.29 -3.93
C THR A 222 -5.90 0.55 -2.48
N LEU A 223 -5.10 1.30 -1.72
CA LEU A 223 -5.40 1.68 -0.33
C LEU A 223 -6.66 2.55 -0.26
N TYR A 224 -6.77 3.53 -1.16
CA TYR A 224 -7.97 4.37 -1.27
C TYR A 224 -9.21 3.56 -1.64
N THR A 225 -9.16 2.73 -2.69
CA THR A 225 -10.30 1.87 -3.04
C THR A 225 -10.71 0.97 -1.85
N VAL A 226 -9.75 0.33 -1.18
CA VAL A 226 -10.04 -0.51 -0.01
C VAL A 226 -10.69 0.30 1.11
N GLY A 227 -10.22 1.54 1.33
CA GLY A 227 -10.76 2.41 2.35
C GLY A 227 -12.15 2.95 2.03
N GLU A 228 -12.42 3.35 0.79
CA GLU A 228 -13.74 3.79 0.34
C GLU A 228 -14.79 2.70 0.51
N ILE A 229 -14.45 1.45 0.16
CA ILE A 229 -15.32 0.30 0.39
C ILE A 229 -15.63 0.15 1.89
N ALA A 230 -14.61 0.29 2.74
CA ALA A 230 -14.79 0.16 4.19
C ALA A 230 -15.70 1.28 4.75
N VAL A 231 -15.42 2.55 4.42
CA VAL A 231 -16.23 3.70 4.84
C VAL A 231 -17.69 3.52 4.41
N TRP A 232 -17.92 3.08 3.17
CA TRP A 232 -19.26 2.81 2.70
C TRP A 232 -19.95 1.72 3.53
N LEU A 233 -19.26 0.61 3.79
CA LEU A 233 -19.78 -0.49 4.62
C LEU A 233 -20.13 -0.02 6.03
N GLU A 234 -19.39 0.92 6.60
CA GLU A 234 -19.69 1.46 7.93
C GLU A 234 -20.99 2.24 7.92
N GLY A 235 -21.12 3.15 6.95
CA GLY A 235 -22.31 3.97 6.79
C GLY A 235 -23.58 3.12 6.64
N GLN A 236 -23.52 2.01 5.91
CA GLN A 236 -24.66 1.10 5.79
C GLN A 236 -25.04 0.44 7.12
N LEU A 237 -24.05 0.07 7.93
CA LEU A 237 -24.27 -0.64 9.20
C LEU A 237 -24.77 0.30 10.29
N LEU A 238 -24.30 1.55 10.33
CA LEU A 238 -24.84 2.59 11.20
C LEU A 238 -26.32 2.90 10.89
N ASN A 239 -26.68 2.90 9.60
CA ASN A 239 -28.07 3.12 9.18
C ASN A 239 -29.00 1.95 9.53
N THR A 240 -28.48 0.72 9.58
CA THR A 240 -29.30 -0.45 9.95
C THR A 240 -29.55 -0.54 11.46
N GLU A 241 -28.66 -0.02 12.30
CA GLU A 241 -28.82 -0.01 13.76
C GLU A 241 -29.74 1.13 14.25
N THR A 242 -29.84 2.22 13.49
CA THR A 242 -30.68 3.40 13.83
C THR A 242 -32.13 3.29 13.35
N ASN A 243 -32.41 2.45 12.34
CA ASN A 243 -33.75 2.06 11.92
C ASN A 243 -33.90 0.53 11.96
N PRO A 244 -34.07 -0.07 13.15
CA PRO A 244 -34.51 -1.45 13.24
C PRO A 244 -35.99 -1.51 12.86
N ASP A 245 -36.29 -2.04 11.67
CA ASP A 245 -37.66 -2.44 11.30
C ASP A 245 -38.27 -3.42 12.33
#